data_AF-A0AAE6Y2I3-F1
#
_entry.id   AF-A0AAE6Y2I3-F1
#
_cell.length_a   1.000
_cell.length_b   1.000
_cell.length_c   1.000
_cell.angle_alpha   90.00
_cell.angle_beta   90.00
_cell.angle_gamma   90.00
#
_symmetry.space_group_name_H-M   'P 1'
#
loop_
_entity.id
_entity.type
_entity.pdbx_description
1 polymer ?
#
loop_
_entity_poly.entity_id
_entity_poly.type
_entity_poly.pdbx_seq_one_letter_code
_entity_poly.pdbx_strand_id
1 'polypeptide(L)'
;MSARCAHWIGAEQRYCEATEGVRLYLPGLACPLHTPSALAGKPEPQPGKGRLPGAWTTPSPISDSRVHDARAIASGKRRSSPHTYRAAQAAVDHKTN
;
A
#
# COMPACT_ATOMS: atom_id res chain seq x y z
N MET A 1 -20.07 20.65 4.31
CA MET A 1 -19.69 20.57 2.87
C MET A 1 -20.25 19.28 2.31
N SER A 2 -21.19 19.35 1.38
CA SER A 2 -21.64 18.14 0.67
C SER A 2 -20.53 17.65 -0.26
N ALA A 3 -20.20 16.37 -0.19
CA ALA A 3 -19.25 15.76 -1.11
C ALA A 3 -19.84 15.79 -2.53
N ARG A 4 -19.09 16.39 -3.47
CA ARG A 4 -19.49 16.49 -4.88
C ARG A 4 -18.40 15.90 -5.76
N CYS A 5 -18.81 15.24 -6.84
CA CYS A 5 -17.92 14.72 -7.85
C CYS A 5 -17.08 15.86 -8.45
N ALA A 6 -15.76 15.69 -8.43
CA ALA A 6 -14.79 16.65 -8.95
C ALA A 6 -14.28 16.28 -10.35
N HIS A 7 -14.90 15.29 -11.01
CA HIS A 7 -14.51 14.88 -12.36
C HIS A 7 -14.83 15.97 -13.39
N TRP A 8 -13.85 16.27 -14.25
CA TRP A 8 -13.99 17.19 -15.38
C TRP A 8 -14.45 16.44 -16.64
N ILE A 9 -15.60 16.83 -17.18
CA ILE A 9 -16.16 16.25 -18.40
C ILE A 9 -15.65 17.07 -19.59
N GLY A 10 -14.62 16.56 -20.27
CA GLY A 10 -13.96 17.29 -21.36
C GLY A 10 -14.88 17.69 -22.50
N ALA A 11 -15.84 16.83 -22.88
CA ALA A 11 -16.80 17.10 -23.97
C ALA A 11 -17.78 18.25 -23.64
N GLU A 12 -18.10 18.44 -22.36
CA GLU A 12 -19.09 19.43 -21.91
C GLU A 12 -18.45 20.67 -21.29
N GLN A 13 -17.11 20.70 -21.19
CA GLN A 13 -16.33 21.77 -20.55
C GLN A 13 -16.85 22.17 -19.16
N ARG A 14 -17.23 21.19 -18.34
CA ARG A 14 -17.73 21.43 -16.98
C ARG A 14 -17.35 20.31 -16.00
N TYR A 15 -17.47 20.59 -14.71
CA TYR A 15 -17.41 19.57 -13.67
C TYR A 15 -18.74 18.82 -13.55
N CYS A 16 -18.67 17.55 -13.16
CA CYS A 16 -19.84 16.70 -12.98
C CYS A 16 -20.75 17.17 -11.84
N GLU A 17 -20.16 17.56 -10.70
CA GLU A 17 -20.85 18.06 -9.49
C GLU A 17 -21.91 17.13 -8.85
N ALA A 18 -22.12 15.93 -9.36
CA ALA A 18 -23.02 14.95 -8.77
C ALA A 18 -22.70 14.71 -7.29
N THR A 19 -23.74 14.65 -6.45
CA THR A 19 -23.64 14.49 -4.99
C THR A 19 -23.99 13.09 -4.50
N GLU A 20 -24.57 12.26 -5.37
CA GLU A 20 -25.00 10.90 -5.06
C GLU A 20 -23.85 9.90 -5.18
N GLY A 21 -23.70 9.03 -4.17
CA GLY A 21 -22.74 7.92 -4.19
C GLY A 21 -21.28 8.34 -4.32
N VAL A 22 -20.95 9.59 -3.99
CA VAL A 22 -19.61 10.17 -4.13
C VAL A 22 -18.64 9.50 -3.16
N ARG A 23 -17.51 9.04 -3.70
CA ARG A 23 -16.44 8.38 -2.94
C ARG A 23 -15.10 9.04 -3.24
N LEU A 24 -14.19 9.01 -2.27
CA LEU A 24 -12.84 9.53 -2.45
C LEU A 24 -11.96 8.47 -3.12
N TYR A 25 -11.36 8.85 -4.25
CA TYR A 25 -10.31 8.09 -4.93
C TYR A 25 -9.02 8.92 -4.97
N LEU A 26 -7.91 8.31 -5.38
CA LEU A 26 -6.62 9.00 -5.50
C LEU A 26 -6.70 10.29 -6.37
N PRO A 27 -7.43 10.33 -7.49
CA PRO A 27 -7.58 11.55 -8.29
C PRO A 27 -8.52 12.61 -7.69
N GLY A 28 -9.35 12.24 -6.70
CA GLY A 28 -10.36 13.11 -6.12
C GLY A 28 -11.71 12.44 -5.86
N LEU A 29 -12.71 13.25 -5.52
CA LEU A 29 -14.09 12.78 -5.30
C LEU A 29 -14.75 12.38 -6.63
N ALA A 30 -15.31 11.19 -6.69
CA ALA A 30 -15.98 10.66 -7.88
C ALA A 30 -17.33 10.02 -7.57
N CYS A 31 -18.32 10.28 -8.41
CA CYS A 31 -19.61 9.59 -8.39
C CYS A 31 -19.50 8.21 -9.09
N PRO A 32 -20.53 7.34 -9.01
CA PRO A 32 -20.50 6.00 -9.60
C PRO A 32 -20.21 5.95 -11.11
N LEU A 33 -20.55 7.00 -11.86
CA LEU A 33 -20.25 7.09 -13.30
C LEU A 33 -18.81 7.51 -13.61
N HIS A 34 -18.11 8.10 -12.64
CA HIS A 34 -16.77 8.63 -12.81
C HIS A 34 -15.74 7.93 -11.91
N THR A 35 -16.05 6.72 -11.42
CA THR A 35 -15.04 5.90 -10.75
C THR A 35 -13.93 5.53 -11.75
N PRO A 36 -12.70 5.27 -11.30
CA PRO A 36 -11.63 4.81 -12.20
C PRO A 36 -12.02 3.56 -13.01
N SER A 37 -12.82 2.66 -12.45
CA SER A 37 -13.35 1.49 -13.17
C SER A 37 -14.36 1.89 -14.24
N ALA A 38 -15.31 2.78 -13.92
CA ALA A 38 -16.31 3.25 -14.88
C ALA A 38 -15.67 3.95 -16.08
N LEU A 39 -14.68 4.81 -15.83
CA LEU A 39 -13.89 5.48 -16.88
C LEU A 39 -13.09 4.48 -17.74
N ALA A 40 -12.67 3.37 -17.15
CA ALA A 40 -12.00 2.28 -17.87
C ALA A 40 -12.98 1.28 -18.54
N GLY A 41 -14.29 1.54 -18.52
CA GLY A 41 -15.32 0.66 -19.07
C GLY A 41 -15.45 -0.68 -18.33
N LYS A 42 -14.98 -0.75 -17.08
CA LYS A 42 -15.02 -1.96 -16.25
C LYS A 42 -16.19 -1.88 -15.27
N PRO A 43 -16.81 -3.02 -14.92
CA PRO A 43 -17.80 -3.04 -13.86
C PRO A 43 -17.17 -2.60 -12.53
N GLU A 44 -18.01 -2.05 -11.65
CA GLU A 44 -17.59 -1.73 -10.29
C GLU A 44 -17.15 -3.02 -9.58
N PRO A 45 -15.97 -3.05 -8.95
CA PRO A 45 -15.52 -4.24 -8.24
C PRO A 45 -16.47 -4.55 -7.10
N GLN A 46 -16.92 -5.80 -7.04
CA GLN A 46 -17.78 -6.25 -5.94
C GLN A 46 -17.01 -6.09 -4.61
N PRO A 47 -17.67 -5.63 -3.54
CA PRO A 47 -17.06 -5.62 -2.22
C PRO A 47 -16.64 -7.05 -1.90
N GLY A 48 -15.33 -7.27 -1.78
CA GLY A 48 -14.80 -8.57 -1.43
C GLY A 48 -15.28 -9.00 -0.05
N LYS A 49 -15.11 -10.28 0.29
CA LYS A 49 -15.09 -10.70 1.70
C LYS A 49 -14.03 -9.83 2.35
N GLY A 50 -14.43 -8.86 3.16
CA GLY A 50 -13.50 -7.89 3.76
C GLY A 50 -12.34 -8.62 4.43
N ARG A 51 -11.25 -7.90 4.74
CA ARG A 51 -10.13 -8.52 5.46
C ARG A 51 -10.65 -9.11 6.78
N LEU A 52 -10.23 -10.34 7.09
CA LEU A 52 -10.55 -10.97 8.36
C LEU A 52 -10.06 -10.08 9.51
N PRO A 53 -10.78 -10.03 10.65
CA PRO A 53 -10.25 -9.44 11.87
C PRO A 53 -8.88 -10.08 12.17
N GLY A 54 -7.82 -9.27 12.26
CA GLY A 54 -6.45 -9.76 12.44
C GLY A 54 -5.64 -10.03 11.16
N ALA A 55 -6.14 -9.68 9.97
CA ALA A 55 -5.34 -9.79 8.74
C ALA A 55 -4.02 -9.00 8.76
N TRP A 56 -3.91 -8.01 9.65
CA TRP A 56 -2.73 -7.19 9.87
C TRP A 56 -1.91 -7.60 11.11
N THR A 57 -2.38 -8.58 11.88
CA THR A 57 -1.73 -9.00 13.13
C THR A 57 -0.83 -10.20 12.95
N THR A 58 -0.91 -10.92 11.82
CA THR A 58 0.02 -12.01 11.51
C THR A 58 1.41 -11.42 11.23
N PRO A 59 2.42 -11.65 12.10
CA PRO A 59 3.77 -11.17 11.87
C PRO A 59 4.36 -11.94 10.69
N SER A 60 4.72 -11.24 9.62
CA SER A 60 5.48 -11.85 8.54
C SER A 60 6.97 -11.85 8.90
N PRO A 61 7.71 -12.95 8.76
CA PRO A 61 9.17 -12.93 8.90
C PRO A 61 9.85 -11.91 7.96
N ILE A 62 9.23 -11.60 6.81
CA ILE A 62 9.69 -10.54 5.90
C ILE A 62 9.53 -9.15 6.54
N SER A 63 8.58 -8.95 7.45
CA SER A 63 8.39 -7.67 8.12
C SER A 63 9.30 -7.45 9.33
N ASP A 64 10.09 -8.44 9.76
CA ASP A 64 11.05 -8.24 10.83
C ASP A 64 12.30 -7.50 10.32
N SER A 65 12.28 -6.18 10.45
CA SER A 65 13.37 -5.29 10.03
C SER A 65 14.70 -5.64 10.69
N ARG A 66 14.69 -6.22 11.90
CA ARG A 66 15.93 -6.56 12.62
C ARG A 66 16.70 -7.66 11.90
N VAL A 67 16.01 -8.65 11.32
CA VAL A 67 16.65 -9.75 10.58
C VAL A 67 17.32 -9.23 9.30
N HIS A 68 16.67 -8.32 8.58
CA HIS A 68 17.22 -7.72 7.35
C HIS A 68 18.43 -6.83 7.65
N ASP A 69 18.36 -6.03 8.71
CA ASP A 69 19.46 -5.20 9.16
C ASP A 69 20.66 -6.03 9.61
N ALA A 70 20.44 -7.10 10.39
CA ALA A 70 21.50 -8.01 10.80
C ALA A 70 22.19 -8.64 9.58
N ARG A 71 21.41 -9.09 8.59
CA ARG A 71 21.97 -9.69 7.37
C ARG A 71 22.77 -8.69 6.53
N ALA A 72 22.31 -7.44 6.41
CA ALA A 72 23.01 -6.40 5.66
C ALA A 72 24.32 -5.97 6.36
N ILE A 73 24.32 -5.93 7.69
CA ILE A 73 25.52 -5.66 8.50
C ILE A 73 26.51 -6.82 8.41
N ALA A 74 26.06 -8.06 8.63
CA ALA A 74 26.90 -9.25 8.58
C ALA A 74 27.52 -9.46 7.20
N SER A 75 26.80 -9.14 6.11
CA SER A 75 27.35 -9.23 4.75
C SER A 75 28.22 -8.03 4.35
N GLY A 76 28.47 -7.07 5.24
CA GLY A 76 29.25 -5.86 4.96
C GLY A 76 28.60 -4.86 3.99
N LYS A 77 27.34 -5.06 3.60
CA LYS A 77 26.61 -4.13 2.72
C LYS A 77 26.23 -2.84 3.44
N ARG A 78 26.18 -2.88 4.78
CA ARG A 78 25.90 -1.73 5.64
C ARG A 78 27.10 -1.49 6.57
N ARG A 79 27.55 -0.22 6.60
CA ARG A 79 28.60 0.22 7.54
C ARG A 79 28.10 0.08 8.98
N SER A 80 28.96 -0.41 9.86
CA SER A 80 28.65 -0.60 11.28
C SER A 80 29.92 -0.54 12.12
N SER A 81 29.77 -0.42 13.44
CA SER A 81 30.91 -0.55 14.35
C SER A 81 31.40 -2.00 14.40
N PRO A 82 32.68 -2.27 14.71
CA PRO A 82 33.20 -3.63 14.84
C PRO A 82 32.46 -4.49 15.86
N HIS A 83 31.86 -3.88 16.89
CA HIS A 83 31.03 -4.58 17.87
C HIS A 83 29.69 -5.00 17.27
N THR A 84 29.01 -4.07 16.58
CA THR A 84 27.72 -4.34 15.91
C THR A 84 27.87 -5.38 14.80
N TYR A 85 28.98 -5.35 14.05
CA TYR A 85 29.29 -6.34 13.04
C TYR A 85 29.38 -7.76 13.61
N ARG A 86 30.14 -7.94 14.70
CA ARG A 86 30.29 -9.24 15.38
C ARG A 86 28.96 -9.76 15.92
N ALA A 87 28.15 -8.88 16.53
CA ALA A 87 26.83 -9.25 17.02
C ALA A 87 25.89 -9.69 15.89
N ALA A 88 25.92 -9.00 14.74
CA ALA A 88 25.13 -9.36 13.57
C ALA A 88 25.59 -10.69 12.94
N GLN A 89 26.90 -10.94 12.89
CA GLN A 89 27.46 -12.21 12.42
C GLN A 89 26.99 -13.40 13.28
N ALA A 90 26.91 -13.21 14.61
CA ALA A 90 26.40 -14.23 15.52
C ALA A 90 24.89 -14.46 15.40
N ALA A 91 24.12 -13.44 14.99
CA ALA A 91 22.67 -13.49 14.87
C ALA A 91 22.17 -14.09 13.53
N VAL A 92 23.01 -14.08 12.48
CA VAL A 92 22.70 -14.71 11.19
C VAL A 92 23.21 -16.14 11.25
N ASP A 93 22.32 -17.11 11.48
CA ASP A 93 22.68 -18.54 11.48
C ASP A 93 23.36 -18.93 10.15
N HIS A 94 24.68 -19.13 10.19
CA HIS A 94 25.44 -19.69 9.10
C HIS A 94 25.32 -21.21 9.14
N LYS A 95 24.16 -21.75 8.74
CA LYS A 95 24.13 -23.16 8.37
C LYS A 95 24.99 -23.35 7.12
N THR A 96 26.24 -23.73 7.33
CA THR A 96 27.06 -24.40 6.32
C THR A 96 26.37 -25.72 6.00
N ASN A 97 25.87 -25.81 4.77
CA ASN A 97 25.29 -27.01 4.19
C ASN A 97 26.33 -28.12 4.04
#